data_AF-A0A7J4K146-F1
#
_entry.id   AF-A0A7J4K146-F1
#
_cell.length_a   1.000
_cell.length_b   1.000
_cell.length_c   1.000
_cell.angle_alpha   90.00
_cell.angle_beta   90.00
_cell.angle_gamma   90.00
#
_symmetry.space_group_name_H-M   'P 1'
#
loop_
_entity.id
_entity.type
_entity.pdbx_description
1 polymer ?
#
loop_
_entity_poly.entity_id
_entity_poly.type
_entity_poly.pdbx_seq_one_letter_code
_entity_poly.pdbx_strand_id
1 'polypeptide(L)'
;MLLLAIPLAAAALSSQDAVNVVSQQGFLNSGESAIITPAVKITHSSVQYWVVSIISNNSTIGFAALNASSTSESPEFSESGAVNEQLFKTAYFMQGFLASSNALKQQGQWFFTQENNGFFTTLSRLLQSETESDLAIISSESESKISGKAEAMVAALDSIISLSDSIVQKTSLEISSEADFFQNPSSQKASSLLSNAQAVGQDIDSLEQKTIEYSGLVSDLKKEIADSNLDIQKKTALSKLAEAPSVLSASTIFAKKQSANASIQAVQKAYNNAVSSSTGFAEAFQARLEKSQAFVELYSEDKALLEKTKAYSTLEAAAEDILSASKKSLWESQPEVSKLAQYWSAAESAFNKGNYSLAIEQAKKAKSSAILIVKAGFQEQEQPYDTGVFVQAAILLAVILVLLVIIRKVLPLLNKPKGEGFQGLQEEFKIKR
;
A
#
# COMPACT_ATOMS: atom_id res chain seq x y z
N MET A 1 19.78 25.69 35.72
CA MET A 1 19.67 24.64 34.68
C MET A 1 18.36 24.86 33.94
N LEU A 2 18.42 25.53 32.78
CA LEU A 2 17.29 25.60 31.86
C LEU A 2 17.29 24.29 31.06
N LEU A 3 16.35 23.38 31.32
CA LEU A 3 16.09 22.27 30.41
C LEU A 3 15.49 22.87 29.13
N LEU A 4 16.29 22.95 28.07
CA LEU A 4 15.80 23.16 26.71
C LEU A 4 15.01 21.92 26.32
N ALA A 5 13.69 21.98 26.44
CA ALA A 5 12.79 21.06 25.77
C ALA A 5 12.94 21.29 24.26
N ILE A 6 13.75 20.46 23.61
CA ILE A 6 13.78 20.38 22.15
C ILE A 6 12.41 19.83 21.75
N PRO A 7 11.59 20.57 20.99
CA PRO A 7 10.39 19.98 20.41
C PRO A 7 10.87 18.84 19.50
N LEU A 8 10.57 17.60 19.90
CA LEU A 8 10.62 16.45 19.01
C LEU A 8 9.63 16.76 17.89
N ALA A 9 10.09 17.43 16.84
CA ALA A 9 9.36 17.53 15.59
C ALA A 9 9.07 16.08 15.17
N ALA A 10 7.80 15.71 15.18
CA ALA A 10 7.39 14.39 14.75
C ALA A 10 7.92 14.19 13.33
N ALA A 11 8.82 13.22 13.16
CA ALA A 11 9.47 12.99 11.89
C ALA A 11 8.41 12.54 10.87
N ALA A 12 8.44 13.14 9.68
CA ALA A 12 7.62 12.70 8.57
C ALA A 12 7.91 11.21 8.26
N LEU A 13 6.87 10.47 7.89
CA LEU A 13 6.93 9.03 7.62
C LEU A 13 8.09 8.70 6.66
N SER A 14 9.00 7.80 7.06
CA SER A 14 9.99 7.24 6.15
C SER A 14 9.39 6.15 5.26
N SER A 15 10.09 5.74 4.19
CA SER A 15 9.66 4.62 3.36
C SER A 15 9.56 3.31 4.15
N GLN A 16 10.48 3.09 5.10
CA GLN A 16 10.46 1.90 5.95
C GLN A 16 9.30 1.95 6.94
N ASP A 17 8.98 3.12 7.51
CA ASP A 17 7.81 3.29 8.37
C ASP A 17 6.53 2.99 7.60
N ALA A 18 6.40 3.46 6.37
CA ALA A 18 5.26 3.16 5.50
C ALA A 18 5.10 1.65 5.26
N VAL A 19 6.19 0.94 4.96
CA VAL A 19 6.18 -0.52 4.82
C VAL A 19 5.78 -1.18 6.13
N ASN A 20 6.32 -0.74 7.26
CA ASN A 20 6.01 -1.28 8.58
C ASN A 20 4.54 -1.09 8.92
N VAL A 21 3.97 0.09 8.69
CA VAL A 21 2.55 0.40 8.91
C VAL A 21 1.65 -0.54 8.09
N VAL A 22 1.95 -0.72 6.80
CA VAL A 22 1.19 -1.65 5.94
C VAL A 22 1.40 -3.11 6.35
N SER A 23 2.55 -3.43 6.95
CA SER A 23 2.86 -4.77 7.46
C SER A 23 2.28 -5.04 8.84
N GLN A 24 1.65 -4.06 9.50
CA GLN A 24 1.00 -4.28 10.79
C GLN A 24 -0.18 -5.25 10.67
N GLN A 25 -0.51 -5.90 11.80
CA GLN A 25 -1.54 -6.93 11.84
C GLN A 25 -2.91 -6.38 11.42
N GLY A 26 -3.62 -7.16 10.60
CA GLY A 26 -4.95 -6.81 10.09
C GLY A 26 -4.98 -6.29 8.65
N PHE A 27 -3.89 -5.72 8.12
CA PHE A 27 -3.89 -5.17 6.77
C PHE A 27 -3.50 -6.21 5.68
N LEU A 28 -2.43 -6.97 5.91
CA LEU A 28 -2.01 -8.06 5.02
C LEU A 28 -2.77 -9.37 5.29
N ASN A 29 -2.90 -10.21 4.26
CA ASN A 29 -3.31 -11.61 4.40
C ASN A 29 -2.09 -12.51 4.62
N SER A 30 -2.33 -13.73 5.08
CA SER A 30 -1.28 -14.73 5.23
C SER A 30 -0.56 -14.99 3.90
N GLY A 31 0.77 -15.02 3.92
CA GLY A 31 1.62 -15.21 2.73
C GLY A 31 1.85 -13.95 1.88
N GLU A 32 1.28 -12.81 2.28
CA GLU A 32 1.54 -11.53 1.63
C GLU A 32 2.69 -10.77 2.29
N SER A 33 3.34 -9.89 1.54
CA SER A 33 4.38 -8.99 2.03
C SER A 33 4.17 -7.58 1.47
N ALA A 34 4.81 -6.59 2.10
CA ALA A 34 4.75 -5.20 1.69
C ALA A 34 6.15 -4.69 1.33
N ILE A 35 6.27 -4.00 0.20
CA ILE A 35 7.52 -3.38 -0.26
C ILE A 35 7.24 -2.03 -0.93
N ILE A 36 8.22 -1.14 -0.98
CA ILE A 36 8.17 0.04 -1.85
C ILE A 36 9.29 -0.09 -2.88
N THR A 37 8.90 -0.21 -4.15
CA THR A 37 9.85 -0.27 -5.27
C THR A 37 9.30 0.51 -6.46
N PRO A 38 10.02 1.55 -6.95
CA PRO A 38 11.18 2.20 -6.33
C PRO A 38 10.82 2.99 -5.06
N ALA A 39 11.76 3.17 -4.13
CA ALA A 39 11.57 3.88 -2.85
C ALA A 39 11.51 5.41 -3.01
N VAL A 40 10.50 5.90 -3.72
CA VAL A 40 10.27 7.32 -4.00
C VAL A 40 8.82 7.70 -3.71
N LYS A 41 8.60 8.98 -3.35
CA LYS A 41 7.27 9.52 -3.06
C LYS A 41 6.57 9.91 -4.35
N ILE A 42 5.30 9.54 -4.50
CA ILE A 42 4.48 9.94 -5.65
C ILE A 42 3.64 11.16 -5.27
N THR A 43 3.73 12.22 -6.08
CA THR A 43 2.95 13.45 -5.88
C THR A 43 1.61 13.38 -6.60
N HIS A 44 0.53 13.70 -5.90
CA HIS A 44 -0.81 13.90 -6.47
C HIS A 44 -1.41 15.18 -5.87
N SER A 45 -1.76 16.16 -6.71
CA SER A 45 -2.41 17.41 -6.28
C SER A 45 -1.68 18.12 -5.12
N SER A 46 -0.34 18.20 -5.23
CA SER A 46 0.59 18.77 -4.24
C SER A 46 0.79 17.97 -2.94
N VAL A 47 0.10 16.83 -2.77
CA VAL A 47 0.32 15.92 -1.65
C VAL A 47 1.28 14.81 -2.09
N GLN A 48 2.24 14.48 -1.22
CA GLN A 48 3.20 13.40 -1.46
C GLN A 48 2.75 12.14 -0.75
N TYR A 49 2.84 11.00 -1.43
CA TYR A 49 2.44 9.71 -0.89
C TYR A 49 3.58 8.70 -0.96
N TRP A 50 3.71 7.90 0.10
CA TRP A 50 4.38 6.62 0.00
C TRP A 50 3.37 5.60 -0.54
N VAL A 51 3.68 5.00 -1.69
CA VAL A 51 2.83 3.96 -2.29
C VAL A 51 3.51 2.61 -2.10
N VAL A 52 2.95 1.83 -1.18
CA VAL A 52 3.44 0.52 -0.77
C VAL A 52 2.78 -0.55 -1.62
N SER A 53 3.57 -1.39 -2.26
CA SER A 53 3.10 -2.55 -3.02
C SER A 53 2.87 -3.74 -2.09
N ILE A 54 1.77 -4.44 -2.34
CA ILE A 54 1.42 -5.69 -1.67
C ILE A 54 1.75 -6.82 -2.62
N ILE A 55 2.63 -7.72 -2.19
CA ILE A 55 3.16 -8.81 -3.00
C ILE A 55 2.65 -10.15 -2.47
N SER A 56 2.18 -10.99 -3.37
CA SER A 56 1.86 -12.40 -3.13
C SER A 56 2.38 -13.23 -4.28
N ASN A 57 3.02 -14.37 -3.99
CA ASN A 57 3.61 -15.26 -4.99
C ASN A 57 4.50 -14.51 -6.02
N ASN A 58 5.36 -13.62 -5.55
CA ASN A 58 6.24 -12.75 -6.36
C ASN A 58 5.51 -11.82 -7.35
N SER A 59 4.22 -11.57 -7.17
CA SER A 59 3.42 -10.68 -8.02
C SER A 59 2.78 -9.58 -7.19
N THR A 60 2.72 -8.37 -7.75
CA THR A 60 1.96 -7.26 -7.15
C THR A 60 0.47 -7.54 -7.26
N ILE A 61 -0.19 -7.67 -6.11
CA ILE A 61 -1.63 -7.95 -6.01
C ILE A 61 -2.44 -6.75 -5.53
N GLY A 62 -1.77 -5.67 -5.12
CA GLY A 62 -2.42 -4.46 -4.64
C GLY A 62 -1.42 -3.43 -4.15
N PHE A 63 -1.96 -2.32 -3.67
CA PHE A 63 -1.18 -1.21 -3.16
C PHE A 63 -1.85 -0.57 -1.94
N ALA A 64 -1.08 0.19 -1.19
CA ALA A 64 -1.55 1.08 -0.14
C ALA A 64 -0.88 2.45 -0.28
N ALA A 65 -1.66 3.52 -0.20
CA ALA A 65 -1.15 4.89 -0.27
C ALA A 65 -1.22 5.56 1.10
N LEU A 66 -0.07 6.03 1.59
CA LEU A 66 0.07 6.74 2.86
C LEU A 66 0.56 8.16 2.60
N ASN A 67 -0.05 9.14 3.26
CA ASN A 67 0.40 10.52 3.23
C ASN A 67 1.82 10.62 3.79
N ALA A 68 2.77 11.10 3.00
CA ALA A 68 4.17 11.16 3.40
C ALA A 68 4.45 12.21 4.48
N SER A 69 3.51 13.12 4.76
CA SER A 69 3.62 14.07 5.87
C SER A 69 3.05 13.54 7.19
N SER A 70 2.40 12.37 7.20
CA SER A 70 1.91 11.76 8.44
C SER A 70 3.06 11.20 9.28
N THR A 71 2.75 10.72 10.48
CA THR A 71 3.74 10.12 11.40
C THR A 71 3.50 8.61 11.50
N SER A 72 4.48 7.86 12.02
CA SER A 72 4.33 6.42 12.26
C SER A 72 3.33 6.10 13.38
N GLU A 73 3.14 7.01 14.33
CA GLU A 73 2.17 6.88 15.43
C GLU A 73 0.75 7.26 15.02
N SER A 74 0.59 8.04 13.94
CA SER A 74 -0.70 8.46 13.39
C SER A 74 -0.62 8.43 11.87
N PRO A 75 -0.53 7.23 11.28
CA PRO A 75 -0.44 7.08 9.84
C PRO A 75 -1.75 7.48 9.17
N GLU A 76 -1.67 8.27 8.10
CA GLU A 76 -2.84 8.67 7.33
C GLU A 76 -2.83 7.97 5.98
N PHE A 77 -3.79 7.07 5.78
CA PHE A 77 -4.04 6.47 4.48
C PHE A 77 -4.83 7.43 3.58
N SER A 78 -4.62 7.36 2.27
CA SER A 78 -5.46 8.07 1.30
C SER A 78 -6.82 7.39 1.18
N GLU A 79 -7.90 8.04 1.59
CA GLU A 79 -9.25 7.44 1.55
C GLU A 79 -9.99 7.65 0.21
N SER A 80 -9.45 8.47 -0.69
CA SER A 80 -10.11 8.76 -1.97
C SER A 80 -9.80 7.70 -3.03
N GLY A 81 -10.84 6.94 -3.45
CA GLY A 81 -10.71 5.94 -4.51
C GLY A 81 -10.13 6.49 -5.82
N ALA A 82 -10.55 7.68 -6.24
CA ALA A 82 -10.03 8.32 -7.46
C ALA A 82 -8.54 8.71 -7.33
N VAL A 83 -8.13 9.22 -6.16
CA VAL A 83 -6.70 9.52 -5.90
C VAL A 83 -5.89 8.23 -5.91
N ASN A 84 -6.39 7.20 -5.23
CA ASN A 84 -5.74 5.89 -5.14
C ASN A 84 -5.58 5.23 -6.50
N GLU A 85 -6.60 5.28 -7.38
CA GLU A 85 -6.48 4.79 -8.75
C GLU A 85 -5.30 5.44 -9.48
N GLN A 86 -5.15 6.76 -9.40
CA GLN A 86 -4.05 7.47 -10.06
C GLN A 86 -2.69 7.17 -9.43
N LEU A 87 -2.61 7.09 -8.09
CA LEU A 87 -1.39 6.73 -7.38
C LEU A 87 -0.93 5.30 -7.71
N PHE A 88 -1.86 4.34 -7.70
CA PHE A 88 -1.57 2.93 -7.95
C PHE A 88 -1.26 2.65 -9.42
N LYS A 89 -1.96 3.31 -10.34
CA LYS A 89 -1.59 3.33 -11.77
C LYS A 89 -0.14 3.80 -11.95
N THR A 90 0.24 4.87 -11.28
CA THR A 90 1.59 5.45 -11.39
C THR A 90 2.65 4.51 -10.82
N ALA A 91 2.44 3.97 -9.63
CA ALA A 91 3.36 3.03 -9.00
C ALA A 91 3.52 1.75 -9.83
N TYR A 92 2.43 1.17 -10.33
CA TYR A 92 2.49 -0.04 -11.15
C TYR A 92 3.12 0.21 -12.52
N PHE A 93 2.85 1.37 -13.13
CA PHE A 93 3.54 1.79 -14.35
C PHE A 93 5.05 1.90 -14.12
N MET A 94 5.50 2.53 -13.04
CA MET A 94 6.92 2.63 -12.69
C MET A 94 7.58 1.26 -12.55
N GLN A 95 6.92 0.31 -11.88
CA GLN A 95 7.42 -1.07 -11.74
C GLN A 95 7.55 -1.77 -13.09
N GLY A 96 6.49 -1.73 -13.91
CA GLY A 96 6.48 -2.34 -15.22
C GLY A 96 7.48 -1.70 -16.19
N PHE A 97 7.63 -0.38 -16.13
CA PHE A 97 8.60 0.38 -16.90
C PHE A 97 10.02 -0.05 -16.54
N LEU A 98 10.40 0.02 -15.26
CA LEU A 98 11.76 -0.33 -14.82
C LEU A 98 12.11 -1.77 -15.16
N ALA A 99 11.18 -2.71 -14.93
CA ALA A 99 11.39 -4.11 -15.28
C ALA A 99 11.66 -4.29 -16.78
N SER A 100 10.85 -3.66 -17.63
CA SER A 100 10.95 -3.81 -19.09
C SER A 100 12.15 -3.04 -19.66
N SER A 101 12.42 -1.83 -19.17
CA SER A 101 13.56 -1.02 -19.60
C SER A 101 14.87 -1.71 -19.22
N ASN A 102 14.97 -2.26 -18.01
CA ASN A 102 16.18 -2.97 -17.57
C ASN A 102 16.43 -4.24 -18.39
N ALA A 103 15.37 -5.00 -18.70
CA ALA A 103 15.48 -6.18 -19.55
C ALA A 103 16.00 -5.83 -20.96
N LEU A 104 15.47 -4.76 -21.56
CA LEU A 104 15.92 -4.29 -22.88
C LEU A 104 17.32 -3.67 -22.84
N LYS A 105 17.67 -2.92 -21.79
CA LYS A 105 19.02 -2.35 -21.59
C LYS A 105 20.07 -3.48 -21.51
N GLN A 106 19.79 -4.57 -20.79
CA GLN A 106 20.67 -5.75 -20.71
C GLN A 106 20.87 -6.46 -22.06
N GLN A 107 19.89 -6.37 -22.96
CA GLN A 107 19.96 -6.94 -24.31
C GLN A 107 20.55 -5.96 -25.35
N GLY A 108 20.92 -4.74 -24.95
CA GLY A 108 21.34 -3.69 -25.88
C GLY A 108 20.22 -3.21 -26.81
N GLN A 109 18.96 -3.43 -26.44
CA GLN A 109 17.79 -3.13 -27.27
C GLN A 109 17.02 -1.88 -26.84
N TRP A 110 17.38 -1.28 -25.71
CA TRP A 110 16.75 -0.05 -25.24
C TRP A 110 17.14 1.13 -26.13
N PHE A 111 16.13 1.79 -26.71
CA PHE A 111 16.33 2.82 -27.71
C PHE A 111 16.67 4.18 -27.09
N PHE A 112 16.05 4.54 -25.97
CA PHE A 112 16.19 5.87 -25.38
C PHE A 112 17.52 5.99 -24.61
N THR A 113 18.61 6.16 -25.38
CA THR A 113 19.99 6.26 -24.89
C THR A 113 20.75 7.39 -25.59
N GLN A 114 21.82 7.86 -24.95
CA GLN A 114 22.72 8.85 -25.55
C GLN A 114 23.46 8.29 -26.78
N GLU A 115 23.67 6.97 -26.85
CA GLU A 115 24.28 6.32 -28.01
C GLU A 115 23.40 6.46 -29.26
N ASN A 116 22.10 6.13 -29.14
CA ASN A 116 21.17 6.29 -30.27
C ASN A 116 21.01 7.76 -30.66
N ASN A 117 21.00 8.67 -29.69
CA ASN A 117 21.00 10.10 -29.95
C ASN A 117 22.24 10.54 -30.76
N GLY A 118 23.44 10.10 -30.35
CA GLY A 118 24.69 10.35 -31.06
C GLY A 118 24.73 9.75 -32.48
N PHE A 119 24.08 8.61 -32.69
CA PHE A 119 23.91 8.03 -34.02
C PHE A 119 23.15 8.97 -34.96
N PHE A 120 21.97 9.47 -34.57
CA PHE A 120 21.17 10.36 -35.42
C PHE A 120 21.83 11.73 -35.61
N THR A 121 22.52 12.25 -34.58
CA THR A 121 23.35 13.47 -34.72
C THR A 121 24.44 13.28 -35.78
N THR A 122 25.11 12.12 -35.77
CA THR A 122 26.16 11.79 -36.74
C THR A 122 25.58 11.58 -38.13
N LEU A 123 24.40 10.96 -38.23
CA LEU A 123 23.67 10.77 -39.48
C LEU A 123 23.39 12.13 -40.13
N SER A 124 22.74 13.07 -39.42
CA SER A 124 22.46 14.42 -39.94
C SER A 124 23.70 15.09 -40.52
N ARG A 125 24.81 15.11 -39.75
CA ARG A 125 26.07 15.74 -40.15
C ARG A 125 26.69 15.12 -41.40
N LEU A 126 26.67 13.79 -41.51
CA LEU A 126 27.25 13.10 -42.66
C LEU A 126 26.44 13.31 -43.94
N LEU A 127 25.10 13.36 -43.83
CA LEU A 127 24.24 13.66 -44.99
C LEU A 127 24.33 15.11 -45.44
N GLN A 128 24.57 16.04 -44.50
CA GLN A 128 24.81 17.43 -44.84
C GLN A 128 26.09 17.59 -45.66
N SER A 129 27.16 16.88 -45.27
CA SER A 129 28.40 16.83 -46.05
C SER A 129 28.18 16.27 -47.46
N GLU A 130 27.39 15.21 -47.61
CA GLU A 130 27.06 14.61 -48.91
C GLU A 130 26.34 15.58 -49.84
N THR A 131 25.38 16.32 -49.28
CA THR A 131 24.58 17.32 -49.99
C THR A 131 25.47 18.45 -50.52
N GLU A 132 26.45 18.88 -49.72
CA GLU A 132 27.37 19.98 -50.04
C GLU A 132 28.51 19.56 -50.98
N SER A 133 28.86 18.27 -51.08
CA SER A 133 29.93 17.77 -51.96
C SER A 133 29.40 17.06 -53.20
N ASP A 134 28.89 15.85 -53.07
CA ASP A 134 28.79 14.90 -54.17
C ASP A 134 27.61 15.25 -55.07
N LEU A 135 26.46 15.56 -54.47
CA LEU A 135 25.27 16.00 -55.21
C LEU A 135 25.42 17.40 -55.81
N ALA A 136 26.19 18.28 -55.17
CA ALA A 136 26.52 19.60 -55.71
C ALA A 136 27.39 19.48 -56.97
N ILE A 137 28.40 18.60 -56.95
CA ILE A 137 29.23 18.29 -58.13
C ILE A 137 28.35 17.75 -59.26
N ILE A 138 27.51 16.74 -58.99
CA ILE A 138 26.61 16.16 -59.99
C ILE A 138 25.68 17.23 -60.57
N SER A 139 25.12 18.12 -59.74
CA SER A 139 24.22 19.18 -60.23
C SER A 139 24.95 20.19 -61.14
N SER A 140 26.19 20.55 -60.80
CA SER A 140 26.96 21.57 -61.53
C SER A 140 27.61 21.08 -62.84
N GLU A 141 27.92 19.79 -62.94
CA GLU A 141 28.70 19.23 -64.06
C GLU A 141 27.86 18.44 -65.08
N SER A 142 26.53 18.39 -64.91
CA SER A 142 25.65 17.51 -65.69
C SER A 142 24.62 18.24 -66.55
N GLU A 143 24.02 17.50 -67.48
CA GLU A 143 22.88 17.96 -68.26
C GLU A 143 21.61 18.11 -67.39
N SER A 144 20.63 18.91 -67.84
CA SER A 144 19.51 19.37 -67.00
C SER A 144 18.69 18.24 -66.35
N LYS A 145 18.55 17.08 -67.01
CA LYS A 145 17.82 15.93 -66.46
C LYS A 145 18.54 15.28 -65.28
N ILE A 146 19.87 15.17 -65.36
CA ILE A 146 20.71 14.62 -64.29
C ILE A 146 20.74 15.61 -63.12
N SER A 147 20.90 16.91 -63.41
CA SER A 147 20.83 17.98 -62.39
C SER A 147 19.52 17.96 -61.62
N GLY A 148 18.37 17.88 -62.31
CA GLY A 148 17.07 17.84 -61.65
C GLY A 148 16.86 16.61 -60.75
N LYS A 149 17.48 15.47 -61.09
CA LYS A 149 17.47 14.27 -60.22
C LYS A 149 18.38 14.44 -59.00
N ALA A 150 19.54 15.06 -59.16
CA ALA A 150 20.43 15.39 -58.05
C ALA A 150 19.77 16.39 -57.07
N GLU A 151 19.07 17.42 -57.58
CA GLU A 151 18.29 18.35 -56.76
C GLU A 151 17.17 17.65 -55.97
N ALA A 152 16.48 16.69 -56.59
CA ALA A 152 15.48 15.88 -55.88
C ALA A 152 16.11 15.01 -54.77
N MET A 153 17.32 14.50 -54.99
CA MET A 153 18.09 13.79 -53.97
C MET A 153 18.50 14.70 -52.82
N VAL A 154 18.94 15.94 -53.10
CA VAL A 154 19.23 16.95 -52.08
C VAL A 154 18.01 17.19 -51.19
N ALA A 155 16.84 17.44 -51.79
CA ALA A 155 15.61 17.65 -51.03
C ALA A 155 15.20 16.44 -50.17
N ALA A 156 15.46 15.22 -50.65
CA ALA A 156 15.25 14.00 -49.89
C ALA A 156 16.22 13.87 -48.72
N LEU A 157 17.51 14.20 -48.91
CA LEU A 157 18.49 14.23 -47.83
C LEU A 157 18.16 15.29 -46.77
N ASP A 158 17.76 16.50 -47.18
CA ASP A 158 17.32 17.55 -46.26
C ASP A 158 16.13 17.09 -45.39
N SER A 159 15.20 16.34 -45.98
CA SER A 159 14.09 15.74 -45.24
C SER A 159 14.55 14.69 -44.22
N ILE A 160 15.52 13.83 -44.59
CA ILE A 160 16.11 12.82 -43.71
C ILE A 160 16.92 13.49 -42.58
N ILE A 161 17.65 14.56 -42.87
CA ILE A 161 18.39 15.38 -41.89
C ILE A 161 17.40 15.97 -40.88
N SER A 162 16.34 16.62 -41.35
CA SER A 162 15.32 17.21 -40.47
C SER A 162 14.64 16.17 -39.57
N LEU A 163 14.36 14.97 -40.09
CA LEU A 163 13.83 13.86 -39.30
C LEU A 163 14.84 13.37 -38.27
N SER A 164 16.10 13.25 -38.64
CA SER A 164 17.18 12.82 -37.74
C SER A 164 17.36 13.81 -36.58
N ASP A 165 17.32 15.11 -36.86
CA ASP A 165 17.37 16.16 -35.83
C ASP A 165 16.14 16.14 -34.92
N SER A 166 14.95 15.88 -35.49
CA SER A 166 13.72 15.70 -34.69
C SER A 166 13.81 14.47 -33.78
N ILE A 167 14.33 13.35 -34.27
CA ILE A 167 14.57 12.13 -33.47
C ILE A 167 15.54 12.42 -32.33
N VAL A 168 16.62 13.17 -32.58
CA VAL A 168 17.57 13.62 -31.55
C VAL A 168 16.86 14.42 -30.45
N GLN A 169 16.07 15.43 -30.83
CA GLN A 169 15.35 16.28 -29.88
C GLN A 169 14.33 15.49 -29.05
N LYS A 170 13.51 14.65 -29.70
CA LYS A 170 12.49 13.84 -29.02
C LYS A 170 13.10 12.74 -28.14
N THR A 171 14.21 12.14 -28.56
CA THR A 171 14.93 11.15 -27.74
C THR A 171 15.54 11.82 -26.51
N SER A 172 16.14 13.01 -26.64
CA SER A 172 16.61 13.80 -25.49
C SER A 172 15.48 14.17 -24.54
N LEU A 173 14.32 14.56 -25.08
CA LEU A 173 13.12 14.85 -24.28
C LEU A 173 12.66 13.60 -23.52
N GLU A 174 12.65 12.43 -24.14
CA GLU A 174 12.24 11.20 -23.46
C GLU A 174 13.24 10.79 -22.38
N ILE A 175 14.55 10.86 -22.64
CA ILE A 175 15.59 10.56 -21.64
C ILE A 175 15.46 11.49 -20.42
N SER A 176 15.28 12.80 -20.64
CA SER A 176 15.11 13.77 -19.55
C SER A 176 13.78 13.57 -18.83
N SER A 177 12.69 13.29 -19.55
CA SER A 177 11.39 12.99 -18.96
C SER A 177 11.41 11.72 -18.11
N GLU A 178 12.12 10.66 -18.55
CA GLU A 178 12.34 9.42 -17.78
C GLU A 178 13.05 9.77 -16.48
N ALA A 179 14.19 10.47 -16.55
CA ALA A 179 14.96 10.86 -15.37
C ALA A 179 14.13 11.70 -14.38
N ASP A 180 13.42 12.71 -14.87
CA ASP A 180 12.58 13.59 -14.05
C ASP A 180 11.42 12.83 -13.41
N PHE A 181 10.79 11.92 -14.14
CA PHE A 181 9.66 11.12 -13.65
C PHE A 181 10.09 10.18 -12.52
N PHE A 182 11.26 9.53 -12.63
CA PHE A 182 11.72 8.62 -11.57
C PHE A 182 12.31 9.36 -10.36
N GLN A 183 12.80 10.58 -10.52
CA GLN A 183 13.23 11.42 -9.39
C GLN A 183 12.05 12.08 -8.66
N ASN A 184 11.04 12.54 -9.42
CA ASN A 184 9.89 13.29 -8.91
C ASN A 184 8.59 12.77 -9.52
N PRO A 185 8.17 11.53 -9.20
CA PRO A 185 7.01 10.92 -9.83
C PRO A 185 5.75 11.66 -9.45
N SER A 186 4.92 11.89 -10.46
CA SER A 186 3.64 12.56 -10.34
C SER A 186 2.59 11.76 -11.06
N SER A 187 1.42 11.65 -10.42
CA SER A 187 0.31 10.88 -10.98
C SER A 187 -0.22 11.41 -12.32
N GLN A 188 0.16 12.63 -12.69
CA GLN A 188 -0.21 13.31 -13.92
C GLN A 188 0.80 13.09 -15.07
N LYS A 189 2.02 12.59 -14.77
CA LYS A 189 3.13 12.53 -15.74
C LYS A 189 3.31 11.17 -16.42
N ALA A 190 2.69 10.11 -15.90
CA ALA A 190 2.90 8.75 -16.41
C ALA A 190 2.52 8.59 -17.90
N SER A 191 1.45 9.25 -18.35
CA SER A 191 1.02 9.22 -19.76
C SER A 191 1.97 9.97 -20.70
N SER A 192 2.69 10.98 -20.19
CA SER A 192 3.60 11.79 -21.00
C SER A 192 4.78 10.97 -21.53
N LEU A 193 5.32 10.05 -20.73
CA LEU A 193 6.40 9.15 -21.16
C LEU A 193 5.97 8.29 -22.35
N LEU A 194 4.76 7.74 -22.29
CA LEU A 194 4.23 6.96 -23.42
C LEU A 194 4.08 7.83 -24.68
N SER A 195 3.51 9.03 -24.55
CA SER A 195 3.32 9.93 -25.69
C SER A 195 4.64 10.37 -26.33
N ASN A 196 5.64 10.68 -25.51
CA ASN A 196 6.99 11.03 -25.96
C ASN A 196 7.65 9.87 -26.72
N ALA A 197 7.61 8.66 -26.14
CA ALA A 197 8.14 7.45 -26.78
C ALA A 197 7.48 7.18 -28.15
N GLN A 198 6.15 7.31 -28.24
CA GLN A 198 5.41 7.15 -29.50
C GLN A 198 5.78 8.22 -30.54
N ALA A 199 6.01 9.46 -30.12
CA ALA A 199 6.41 10.55 -31.01
C ALA A 199 7.78 10.31 -31.66
N VAL A 200 8.69 9.61 -30.98
CA VAL A 200 9.97 9.15 -31.57
C VAL A 200 9.71 8.07 -32.63
N GLY A 201 8.83 7.11 -32.34
CA GLY A 201 8.49 6.03 -33.28
C GLY A 201 7.94 6.54 -34.61
N GLN A 202 7.08 7.56 -34.58
CA GLN A 202 6.52 8.18 -35.78
C GLN A 202 7.59 8.78 -36.71
N ASP A 203 8.61 9.43 -36.15
CA ASP A 203 9.71 10.01 -36.94
C ASP A 203 10.62 8.92 -37.51
N ILE A 204 10.83 7.83 -36.77
CA ILE A 204 11.64 6.70 -37.25
C ILE A 204 10.94 5.96 -38.40
N ASP A 205 9.62 5.77 -38.32
CA ASP A 205 8.84 5.21 -39.42
C ASP A 205 8.92 6.12 -40.67
N SER A 206 8.86 7.44 -40.47
CA SER A 206 9.00 8.42 -41.55
C SER A 206 10.42 8.40 -42.14
N LEU A 207 11.45 8.26 -41.30
CA LEU A 207 12.86 8.19 -41.71
C LEU A 207 13.14 6.96 -42.58
N GLU A 208 12.61 5.80 -42.19
CA GLU A 208 12.71 4.57 -42.98
C GLU A 208 12.09 4.75 -44.36
N GLN A 209 10.87 5.29 -44.44
CA GLN A 209 10.21 5.57 -45.73
C GLN A 209 11.05 6.50 -46.60
N LYS A 210 11.58 7.60 -46.04
CA LYS A 210 12.44 8.53 -46.77
C LYS A 210 13.77 7.90 -47.22
N THR A 211 14.31 6.98 -46.44
CA THR A 211 15.53 6.24 -46.80
C THR A 211 15.28 5.30 -47.99
N ILE A 212 14.11 4.65 -48.04
CA ILE A 212 13.69 3.83 -49.19
C ILE A 212 13.46 4.69 -50.44
N GLU A 213 12.76 5.82 -50.30
CA GLU A 213 12.56 6.78 -51.39
C GLU A 213 13.89 7.27 -51.97
N TYR A 214 14.84 7.65 -51.11
CA TYR A 214 16.18 8.08 -51.52
C TYR A 214 16.93 7.00 -52.30
N SER A 215 16.85 5.74 -51.86
CA SER A 215 17.47 4.61 -52.57
C SER A 215 16.87 4.41 -53.98
N GLY A 216 15.59 4.72 -54.15
CA GLY A 216 14.94 4.79 -55.45
C GLY A 216 15.51 5.91 -56.33
N LEU A 217 15.68 7.11 -55.77
CA LEU A 217 16.27 8.26 -56.47
C LEU A 217 17.72 7.99 -56.91
N VAL A 218 18.52 7.32 -56.07
CA VAL A 218 19.88 6.87 -56.42
C VAL A 218 19.85 5.98 -57.67
N SER A 219 18.95 5.01 -57.71
CA SER A 219 18.81 4.06 -58.83
C SER A 219 18.38 4.78 -60.11
N ASP A 220 17.43 5.71 -60.00
CA ASP A 220 16.97 6.57 -61.09
C ASP A 220 18.09 7.44 -61.65
N LEU A 221 18.87 8.10 -60.77
CA LEU A 221 19.98 8.96 -61.16
C LEU A 221 21.06 8.17 -61.90
N LYS A 222 21.43 6.99 -61.38
CA LYS A 222 22.39 6.09 -62.06
C LYS A 222 21.92 5.67 -63.45
N LYS A 223 20.62 5.39 -63.59
CA LYS A 223 20.03 5.07 -64.90
C LYS A 223 20.11 6.27 -65.86
N GLU A 224 19.74 7.48 -65.40
CA GLU A 224 19.82 8.68 -66.23
C GLU A 224 21.26 9.00 -66.66
N ILE A 225 22.23 8.82 -65.76
CA ILE A 225 23.66 8.95 -66.10
C ILE A 225 24.05 7.92 -67.18
N ALA A 226 23.64 6.66 -67.02
CA ALA A 226 23.95 5.60 -67.98
C ALA A 226 23.33 5.86 -69.37
N ASP A 227 22.10 6.37 -69.42
CA ASP A 227 21.33 6.64 -70.64
C ASP A 227 21.70 7.99 -71.30
N SER A 228 22.47 8.85 -70.62
CA SER A 228 22.87 10.17 -71.13
C SER A 228 23.82 10.12 -72.33
N ASN A 229 24.03 11.26 -72.99
CA ASN A 229 25.01 11.39 -74.09
C ASN A 229 26.44 11.72 -73.60
N LEU A 230 26.69 11.67 -72.29
CA LEU A 230 28.00 11.94 -71.69
C LEU A 230 29.04 10.90 -72.14
N ASP A 231 30.31 11.30 -72.19
CA ASP A 231 31.40 10.38 -72.46
C ASP A 231 31.57 9.35 -71.33
N ILE A 232 32.24 8.24 -71.64
CA ILE A 232 32.41 7.11 -70.72
C ILE A 232 33.12 7.51 -69.42
N GLN A 233 34.09 8.44 -69.48
CA GLN A 233 34.82 8.88 -68.31
C GLN A 233 33.90 9.68 -67.37
N LYS A 234 33.13 10.63 -67.91
CA LYS A 234 32.14 11.39 -67.13
C LYS A 234 31.05 10.52 -66.54
N LYS A 235 30.50 9.58 -67.32
CA LYS A 235 29.51 8.61 -66.82
C LYS A 235 30.06 7.80 -65.64
N THR A 236 31.31 7.36 -65.73
CA THR A 236 31.97 6.60 -64.68
C THR A 236 32.20 7.46 -63.43
N ALA A 237 32.62 8.73 -63.60
CA ALA A 237 32.83 9.65 -62.48
C ALA A 237 31.52 9.97 -61.75
N LEU A 238 30.48 10.40 -62.49
CA LEU A 238 29.18 10.73 -61.91
C LEU A 238 28.49 9.52 -61.28
N SER A 239 28.61 8.33 -61.87
CA SER A 239 28.02 7.11 -61.29
C SER A 239 28.64 6.71 -59.95
N LYS A 240 29.91 7.07 -59.71
CA LYS A 240 30.59 6.83 -58.42
C LYS A 240 30.13 7.82 -57.36
N LEU A 241 29.87 9.08 -57.74
CA LEU A 241 29.32 10.10 -56.84
C LEU A 241 27.83 9.86 -56.55
N ALA A 242 27.10 9.23 -57.47
CA ALA A 242 25.68 8.90 -57.30
C ALA A 242 25.47 7.65 -56.41
N GLU A 243 26.28 7.43 -55.39
CA GLU A 243 26.13 6.31 -54.45
C GLU A 243 25.29 6.72 -53.23
N ALA A 244 24.60 5.75 -52.63
CA ALA A 244 23.89 6.03 -51.38
C ALA A 244 24.93 6.12 -50.24
N PRO A 245 24.87 7.14 -49.37
CA PRO A 245 25.71 7.20 -48.18
C PRO A 245 25.58 5.92 -47.37
N SER A 246 26.71 5.31 -47.01
CA SER A 246 26.73 4.02 -46.29
C SER A 246 25.97 4.04 -44.96
N VAL A 247 25.86 5.23 -44.35
CA VAL A 247 25.09 5.49 -43.13
C VAL A 247 23.58 5.33 -43.29
N LEU A 248 23.07 5.45 -44.52
CA LEU A 248 21.67 5.15 -44.88
C LEU A 248 21.45 3.69 -45.26
N SER A 249 22.42 2.82 -45.00
CA SER A 249 22.23 1.38 -45.20
C SER A 249 20.97 0.91 -44.49
N ALA A 250 20.13 0.21 -45.25
CA ALA A 250 18.81 -0.20 -44.78
C ALA A 250 18.94 -1.03 -43.49
N SER A 251 19.95 -1.92 -43.40
CA SER A 251 20.25 -2.71 -42.19
C SER A 251 20.41 -1.86 -40.93
N THR A 252 21.04 -0.69 -41.03
CA THR A 252 21.29 0.20 -39.89
C THR A 252 20.00 0.87 -39.43
N ILE A 253 19.24 1.45 -40.37
CA ILE A 253 17.97 2.12 -40.06
C ILE A 253 16.93 1.13 -39.55
N PHE A 254 16.82 -0.06 -40.16
CA PHE A 254 15.93 -1.13 -39.69
C PHE A 254 16.27 -1.60 -38.27
N ALA A 255 17.56 -1.74 -37.94
CA ALA A 255 17.96 -2.11 -36.58
C ALA A 255 17.56 -1.06 -35.54
N LYS A 256 17.74 0.23 -35.87
CA LYS A 256 17.30 1.34 -35.00
C LYS A 256 15.78 1.35 -34.82
N LYS A 257 15.03 1.12 -35.91
CA LYS A 257 13.56 0.98 -35.85
C LYS A 257 13.11 -0.20 -34.99
N GLN A 258 13.75 -1.35 -35.11
CA GLN A 258 13.41 -2.51 -34.30
C GLN A 258 13.60 -2.23 -32.80
N SER A 259 14.71 -1.59 -32.42
CA SER A 259 14.99 -1.19 -31.04
C SER A 259 13.98 -0.15 -30.53
N ALA A 260 13.63 0.85 -31.35
CA ALA A 260 12.62 1.84 -31.02
C ALA A 260 11.25 1.19 -30.77
N ASN A 261 10.81 0.32 -31.68
CA ASN A 261 9.54 -0.39 -31.56
C ASN A 261 9.49 -1.27 -30.31
N ALA A 262 10.56 -2.01 -30.01
CA ALA A 262 10.63 -2.82 -28.79
C ALA A 262 10.51 -1.96 -27.52
N SER A 263 11.20 -0.81 -27.49
CA SER A 263 11.17 0.12 -26.36
C SER A 263 9.79 0.76 -26.19
N ILE A 264 9.17 1.22 -27.27
CA ILE A 264 7.82 1.81 -27.27
C ILE A 264 6.78 0.78 -26.82
N GLN A 265 6.84 -0.44 -27.34
CA GLN A 265 5.93 -1.52 -26.94
C GLN A 265 6.09 -1.88 -25.46
N ALA A 266 7.30 -1.85 -24.93
CA ALA A 266 7.56 -2.05 -23.51
C ALA A 266 6.89 -0.96 -22.64
N VAL A 267 7.07 0.31 -22.99
CA VAL A 267 6.44 1.45 -22.29
C VAL A 267 4.90 1.36 -22.39
N GLN A 268 4.38 1.09 -23.59
CA GLN A 268 2.95 0.92 -23.84
C GLN A 268 2.35 -0.22 -23.02
N LYS A 269 3.02 -1.38 -22.97
CA LYS A 269 2.56 -2.55 -22.20
C LYS A 269 2.54 -2.23 -20.70
N ALA A 270 3.58 -1.60 -20.17
CA ALA A 270 3.62 -1.18 -18.77
C ALA A 270 2.47 -0.22 -18.45
N TYR A 271 2.22 0.77 -19.31
CA TYR A 271 1.16 1.75 -19.14
C TYR A 271 -0.24 1.10 -19.19
N ASN A 272 -0.50 0.26 -20.19
CA ASN A 272 -1.78 -0.41 -20.35
C ASN A 272 -2.09 -1.35 -19.19
N ASN A 273 -1.12 -2.12 -18.72
CA ASN A 273 -1.29 -3.00 -17.57
C ASN A 273 -1.60 -2.20 -16.29
N ALA A 274 -1.03 -1.00 -16.14
CA ALA A 274 -1.33 -0.11 -15.04
C ALA A 274 -2.73 0.47 -15.11
N VAL A 275 -3.15 0.94 -16.29
CA VAL A 275 -4.51 1.42 -16.52
C VAL A 275 -5.52 0.30 -16.19
N SER A 276 -5.34 -0.88 -16.76
CA SER A 276 -6.30 -1.99 -16.62
C SER A 276 -6.44 -2.53 -15.19
N SER A 277 -5.40 -2.38 -14.36
CA SER A 277 -5.38 -2.96 -13.01
C SER A 277 -5.69 -1.94 -11.91
N SER A 278 -5.56 -0.65 -12.19
CA SER A 278 -5.62 0.42 -11.19
C SER A 278 -6.94 0.49 -10.40
N THR A 279 -8.09 0.32 -11.06
CA THR A 279 -9.40 0.30 -10.39
C THR A 279 -9.50 -0.89 -9.43
N GLY A 280 -9.12 -2.09 -9.87
CA GLY A 280 -9.13 -3.28 -9.01
C GLY A 280 -8.18 -3.16 -7.81
N PHE A 281 -7.04 -2.48 -7.98
CA PHE A 281 -6.15 -2.18 -6.86
C PHE A 281 -6.77 -1.19 -5.88
N ALA A 282 -7.49 -0.17 -6.36
CA ALA A 282 -8.18 0.80 -5.49
C ALA A 282 -9.30 0.14 -4.68
N GLU A 283 -10.09 -0.74 -5.30
CA GLU A 283 -11.13 -1.53 -4.63
C GLU A 283 -10.54 -2.48 -3.58
N ALA A 284 -9.49 -3.21 -3.95
CA ALA A 284 -8.80 -4.12 -3.03
C ALA A 284 -8.18 -3.37 -1.83
N PHE A 285 -7.66 -2.16 -2.06
CA PHE A 285 -7.14 -1.31 -0.99
C PHE A 285 -8.23 -0.86 -0.02
N GLN A 286 -9.41 -0.46 -0.52
CA GLN A 286 -10.53 -0.09 0.34
C GLN A 286 -10.97 -1.26 1.22
N ALA A 287 -11.10 -2.47 0.65
CA ALA A 287 -11.43 -3.66 1.43
C ALA A 287 -10.38 -3.97 2.51
N ARG A 288 -9.09 -3.70 2.25
CA ARG A 288 -8.00 -3.86 3.23
C ARG A 288 -8.03 -2.80 4.33
N LEU A 289 -8.39 -1.56 4.01
CA LEU A 289 -8.61 -0.52 5.01
C LEU A 289 -9.74 -0.93 5.97
N GLU A 290 -10.87 -1.40 5.44
CA GLU A 290 -11.98 -1.87 6.26
C GLU A 290 -11.59 -3.09 7.12
N LYS A 291 -10.86 -4.05 6.53
CA LYS A 291 -10.30 -5.18 7.27
C LYS A 291 -9.40 -4.74 8.42
N SER A 292 -8.48 -3.81 8.15
CA SER A 292 -7.55 -3.30 9.15
C SER A 292 -8.29 -2.56 10.26
N GLN A 293 -9.27 -1.72 9.94
CA GLN A 293 -10.13 -1.06 10.92
C GLN A 293 -10.91 -2.07 11.79
N ALA A 294 -11.50 -3.09 11.17
CA ALA A 294 -12.19 -4.14 11.90
C ALA A 294 -11.25 -4.92 12.83
N PHE A 295 -10.03 -5.22 12.37
CA PHE A 295 -9.01 -5.87 13.18
C PHE A 295 -8.62 -5.01 14.39
N VAL A 296 -8.43 -3.70 14.19
CA VAL A 296 -8.12 -2.76 15.28
C VAL A 296 -9.22 -2.75 16.33
N GLU A 297 -10.48 -2.73 15.90
CA GLU A 297 -11.62 -2.73 16.82
C GLU A 297 -11.76 -4.03 17.62
N LEU A 298 -11.38 -5.18 17.05
CA LEU A 298 -11.50 -6.50 17.67
C LEU A 298 -10.31 -6.86 18.57
N TYR A 299 -9.09 -6.64 18.07
CA TYR A 299 -7.89 -7.31 18.58
C TYR A 299 -6.81 -6.34 19.07
N SER A 300 -6.85 -5.07 18.66
CA SER A 300 -5.80 -4.11 19.04
C SER A 300 -6.06 -3.44 20.38
N GLU A 301 -5.02 -2.87 20.95
CA GLU A 301 -5.10 -2.10 22.19
C GLU A 301 -6.01 -0.87 22.03
N ASP A 302 -6.95 -0.74 22.95
CA ASP A 302 -7.92 0.34 23.05
C ASP A 302 -7.75 1.05 24.40
N LYS A 303 -7.12 2.23 24.35
CA LYS A 303 -6.89 3.07 25.54
C LYS A 303 -8.19 3.44 26.24
N ALA A 304 -9.27 3.69 25.50
CA ALA A 304 -10.55 4.06 26.09
C ALA A 304 -11.21 2.87 26.79
N LEU A 305 -11.06 1.66 26.26
CA LEU A 305 -11.49 0.43 26.93
C LEU A 305 -10.70 0.20 28.23
N LEU A 306 -9.37 0.34 28.19
CA LEU A 306 -8.51 0.20 29.35
C LEU A 306 -8.85 1.23 30.43
N GLU A 307 -9.07 2.48 30.05
CA GLU A 307 -9.43 3.54 30.98
C GLU A 307 -10.76 3.29 31.68
N LYS A 308 -11.74 2.73 30.96
CA LYS A 308 -13.11 2.49 31.48
C LYS A 308 -13.24 1.20 32.28
N THR A 309 -12.48 0.17 31.93
CA THR A 309 -12.51 -1.14 32.62
C THR A 309 -11.44 -1.26 33.70
N LYS A 310 -10.34 -0.51 33.60
CA LYS A 310 -9.11 -0.64 34.41
C LYS A 310 -8.48 -2.04 34.38
N ALA A 311 -8.92 -2.93 33.49
CA ALA A 311 -8.52 -4.34 33.48
C ALA A 311 -8.15 -4.85 32.08
N TYR A 312 -8.84 -4.43 31.03
CA TYR A 312 -8.66 -4.97 29.69
C TYR A 312 -8.22 -3.89 28.71
N SER A 313 -7.10 -4.14 28.03
CA SER A 313 -6.62 -3.29 26.94
C SER A 313 -7.19 -3.69 25.58
N THR A 314 -7.73 -4.90 25.40
CA THR A 314 -8.32 -5.35 24.13
C THR A 314 -9.74 -5.91 24.34
N LEU A 315 -10.57 -5.86 23.29
CA LEU A 315 -11.90 -6.46 23.33
C LEU A 315 -11.82 -7.98 23.45
N GLU A 316 -10.90 -8.62 22.72
CA GLU A 316 -10.64 -10.07 22.80
C GLU A 316 -10.38 -10.52 24.24
N ALA A 317 -9.43 -9.88 24.95
CA ALA A 317 -9.11 -10.25 26.33
C ALA A 317 -10.31 -10.06 27.28
N ALA A 318 -11.10 -9.00 27.07
CA ALA A 318 -12.32 -8.78 27.84
C ALA A 318 -13.37 -9.88 27.57
N ALA A 319 -13.58 -10.23 26.30
CA ALA A 319 -14.54 -11.26 25.91
C ALA A 319 -14.12 -12.64 26.44
N GLU A 320 -12.85 -13.03 26.27
CA GLU A 320 -12.33 -14.30 26.77
C GLU A 320 -12.48 -14.43 28.28
N ASP A 321 -12.13 -13.38 29.04
CA ASP A 321 -12.18 -13.45 30.50
C ASP A 321 -13.61 -13.42 31.03
N ILE A 322 -14.44 -12.50 30.53
CA ILE A 322 -15.84 -12.34 30.99
C ILE A 322 -16.67 -13.58 30.63
N LEU A 323 -16.49 -14.11 29.43
CA LEU A 323 -17.27 -15.25 28.93
C LEU A 323 -16.68 -16.61 29.32
N SER A 324 -15.53 -16.63 30.01
CA SER A 324 -14.90 -17.85 30.50
C SER A 324 -15.85 -18.67 31.38
N ALA A 325 -15.74 -19.99 31.32
CA ALA A 325 -16.59 -20.91 32.09
C ALA A 325 -16.50 -20.67 33.61
N SER A 326 -15.36 -20.18 34.10
CA SER A 326 -15.14 -19.90 35.53
C SER A 326 -15.73 -18.58 36.01
N LYS A 327 -15.93 -17.58 35.12
CA LYS A 327 -16.36 -16.24 35.52
C LYS A 327 -17.74 -15.85 35.00
N LYS A 328 -18.22 -16.45 33.91
CA LYS A 328 -19.45 -16.04 33.21
C LYS A 328 -20.68 -15.92 34.12
N SER A 329 -20.87 -16.88 35.03
CA SER A 329 -21.99 -16.88 35.98
C SER A 329 -21.81 -15.97 37.20
N LEU A 330 -20.58 -15.49 37.43
CA LEU A 330 -20.25 -14.69 38.62
C LEU A 330 -20.56 -13.20 38.43
N TRP A 331 -20.68 -12.73 37.20
CA TRP A 331 -20.95 -11.32 36.91
C TRP A 331 -22.36 -10.89 37.33
N GLU A 332 -22.50 -9.69 37.87
CA GLU A 332 -23.79 -9.16 38.32
C GLU A 332 -24.74 -8.91 37.13
N SER A 333 -24.23 -8.30 36.05
CA SER A 333 -25.04 -7.96 34.87
C SER A 333 -25.14 -9.09 33.85
N GLN A 334 -25.87 -10.16 34.19
CA GLN A 334 -26.12 -11.30 33.28
C GLN A 334 -26.75 -10.93 31.91
N PRO A 335 -27.65 -9.92 31.80
CA PRO A 335 -28.13 -9.46 30.49
C PRO A 335 -27.02 -8.92 29.59
N GLU A 336 -26.08 -8.15 30.14
CA GLU A 336 -24.95 -7.61 29.39
C GLU A 336 -23.92 -8.69 29.04
N VAL A 337 -23.71 -9.70 29.91
CA VAL A 337 -22.90 -10.88 29.58
C VAL A 337 -23.47 -11.63 28.36
N SER A 338 -24.80 -11.76 28.30
CA SER A 338 -25.48 -12.40 27.16
C SER A 338 -25.32 -11.59 25.88
N LYS A 339 -25.44 -10.25 25.96
CA LYS A 339 -25.20 -9.34 24.83
C LYS A 339 -23.75 -9.38 24.37
N LEU A 340 -22.78 -9.36 25.29
CA LEU A 340 -21.36 -9.48 24.97
C LEU A 340 -21.09 -10.77 24.18
N ALA A 341 -21.62 -11.91 24.64
CA ALA A 341 -21.47 -13.18 23.93
C ALA A 341 -22.04 -13.12 22.50
N GLN A 342 -23.23 -12.54 22.33
CA GLN A 342 -23.87 -12.38 21.03
C GLN A 342 -23.06 -11.47 20.10
N TYR A 343 -22.69 -10.28 20.57
CA TYR A 343 -22.01 -9.27 19.78
C TYR A 343 -20.57 -9.66 19.45
N TRP A 344 -19.83 -10.25 20.40
CA TRP A 344 -18.48 -10.78 20.15
C TRP A 344 -18.51 -11.87 19.08
N SER A 345 -19.38 -12.88 19.23
CA SER A 345 -19.50 -13.97 18.25
C SER A 345 -19.94 -13.46 16.87
N ALA A 346 -20.87 -12.50 16.82
CA ALA A 346 -21.28 -11.87 15.57
C ALA A 346 -20.15 -11.06 14.91
N ALA A 347 -19.36 -10.34 15.70
CA ALA A 347 -18.23 -9.55 15.21
C ALA A 347 -17.12 -10.46 14.63
N GLU A 348 -16.74 -11.51 15.36
CA GLU A 348 -15.75 -12.49 14.92
C GLU A 348 -16.22 -13.23 13.66
N SER A 349 -17.49 -13.67 13.63
CA SER A 349 -18.07 -14.33 12.46
C SER A 349 -18.11 -13.39 11.24
N ALA A 350 -18.48 -12.13 11.43
CA ALA A 350 -18.50 -11.14 10.36
C ALA A 350 -17.10 -10.84 9.83
N PHE A 351 -16.10 -10.70 10.71
CA PHE A 351 -14.71 -10.50 10.34
C PHE A 351 -14.17 -11.67 9.51
N ASN A 352 -14.39 -12.91 9.96
CA ASN A 352 -13.97 -14.12 9.27
C ASN A 352 -14.69 -14.33 7.92
N LYS A 353 -15.89 -13.79 7.75
CA LYS A 353 -16.66 -13.80 6.49
C LYS A 353 -16.35 -12.62 5.56
N GLY A 354 -15.47 -11.70 5.96
CA GLY A 354 -15.12 -10.50 5.18
C GLY A 354 -16.16 -9.38 5.23
N ASN A 355 -17.14 -9.43 6.14
CA ASN A 355 -18.09 -8.35 6.36
C ASN A 355 -17.56 -7.40 7.45
N TYR A 356 -16.54 -6.62 7.08
CA TYR A 356 -15.77 -5.78 8.01
C TYR A 356 -16.59 -4.63 8.62
N SER A 357 -17.47 -4.01 7.84
CA SER A 357 -18.39 -2.98 8.33
C SER A 357 -19.29 -3.50 9.46
N LEU A 358 -19.86 -4.70 9.30
CA LEU A 358 -20.65 -5.34 10.36
C LEU A 358 -19.77 -5.75 11.55
N ALA A 359 -18.56 -6.25 11.29
CA ALA A 359 -17.62 -6.62 12.36
C ALA A 359 -17.30 -5.41 13.26
N ILE A 360 -17.03 -4.25 12.68
CA ILE A 360 -16.79 -2.98 13.41
C ILE A 360 -18.02 -2.60 14.24
N GLU A 361 -19.22 -2.65 13.66
CA GLU A 361 -20.45 -2.28 14.37
C GLU A 361 -20.68 -3.18 15.60
N GLN A 362 -20.53 -4.50 15.43
CA GLN A 362 -20.73 -5.46 16.51
C GLN A 362 -19.62 -5.38 17.56
N ALA A 363 -18.35 -5.15 17.15
CA ALA A 363 -17.24 -4.95 18.07
C ALA A 363 -17.48 -3.74 19.00
N LYS A 364 -17.98 -2.62 18.47
CA LYS A 364 -18.33 -1.43 19.28
C LYS A 364 -19.44 -1.71 20.30
N LYS A 365 -20.45 -2.51 19.93
CA LYS A 365 -21.50 -2.96 20.86
C LYS A 365 -20.94 -3.90 21.93
N ALA A 366 -20.08 -4.85 21.54
CA ALA A 366 -19.40 -5.75 22.45
C ALA A 366 -18.53 -5.00 23.47
N LYS A 367 -17.72 -4.02 23.04
CA LYS A 367 -16.95 -3.12 23.93
C LYS A 367 -17.85 -2.42 24.96
N SER A 368 -18.99 -1.90 24.50
CA SER A 368 -19.94 -1.22 25.37
C SER A 368 -20.50 -2.15 26.45
N SER A 369 -20.90 -3.38 26.10
CA SER A 369 -21.34 -4.37 27.07
C SER A 369 -20.23 -4.82 28.02
N ALA A 370 -19.00 -5.03 27.53
CA ALA A 370 -17.85 -5.35 28.38
C ALA A 370 -17.60 -4.28 29.45
N ILE A 371 -17.65 -3.00 29.08
CA ILE A 371 -17.52 -1.86 30.01
C ILE A 371 -18.62 -1.90 31.08
N LEU A 372 -19.87 -2.16 30.68
CA LEU A 372 -21.00 -2.22 31.62
C LEU A 372 -20.88 -3.40 32.60
N ILE A 373 -20.41 -4.56 32.15
CA ILE A 373 -20.21 -5.74 33.00
C ILE A 373 -19.14 -5.45 34.05
N VAL A 374 -17.99 -4.94 33.63
CA VAL A 374 -16.88 -4.63 34.56
C VAL A 374 -17.28 -3.56 35.56
N LYS A 375 -18.06 -2.56 35.13
CA LYS A 375 -18.58 -1.51 36.02
C LYS A 375 -19.60 -2.04 37.03
N ALA A 376 -20.44 -3.01 36.64
CA ALA A 376 -21.38 -3.66 37.55
C ALA A 376 -20.65 -4.55 38.58
N GLY A 377 -19.59 -5.24 38.15
CA GLY A 377 -18.80 -6.10 39.03
C GLY A 377 -19.40 -7.51 39.17
N PHE A 378 -18.93 -8.24 40.19
CA PHE A 378 -19.40 -9.59 40.49
C PHE A 378 -20.62 -9.55 41.40
N GLN A 379 -21.48 -10.57 41.29
CA GLN A 379 -22.58 -10.80 42.22
C GLN A 379 -22.06 -10.76 43.66
N GLU A 380 -22.74 -10.03 44.54
CA GLU A 380 -22.46 -10.08 45.97
C GLU A 380 -22.59 -11.54 46.43
N GLN A 381 -21.46 -12.15 46.82
CA GLN A 381 -21.52 -13.40 47.56
C GLN A 381 -22.17 -13.08 48.90
N GLU A 382 -23.35 -13.66 49.16
CA GLU A 382 -23.84 -13.77 50.53
C GLU A 382 -22.69 -14.35 51.36
N GLN A 383 -22.14 -13.56 52.28
CA GLN A 383 -21.13 -14.08 53.19
C GLN A 383 -21.75 -15.31 53.86
N PRO A 384 -21.05 -16.46 53.91
CA PRO A 384 -21.54 -17.59 54.66
C PRO A 384 -21.84 -17.09 56.08
N TYR A 385 -23.09 -17.25 56.53
CA TYR A 385 -23.47 -16.91 57.90
C TYR A 385 -22.39 -17.45 58.84
N ASP A 386 -21.76 -16.57 59.62
CA ASP A 386 -20.71 -16.98 60.56
C ASP A 386 -21.34 -17.89 61.61
N THR A 387 -21.28 -19.20 61.34
CA THR A 387 -21.76 -20.26 62.24
C THR A 387 -21.05 -20.18 63.59
N GLY A 388 -19.88 -19.53 63.67
CA GLY A 388 -19.19 -19.21 64.90
C GLY A 388 -19.98 -18.26 65.82
N VAL A 389 -20.68 -17.26 65.26
CA VAL A 389 -21.50 -16.33 66.05
C VAL A 389 -22.74 -17.02 66.63
N PHE A 390 -23.38 -17.91 65.86
CA PHE A 390 -24.52 -18.70 66.35
C PHE A 390 -24.11 -19.72 67.42
N VAL A 391 -22.96 -20.38 67.27
CA VAL A 391 -22.42 -21.30 68.28
C VAL A 391 -22.00 -20.54 69.54
N GLN A 392 -21.36 -19.38 69.41
CA GLN A 392 -21.01 -18.53 70.56
C GLN A 392 -22.25 -18.00 71.28
N ALA A 393 -23.29 -17.59 70.54
CA ALA A 393 -24.57 -17.18 71.12
C ALA A 393 -25.25 -18.34 71.85
N ALA A 394 -25.24 -19.55 71.30
CA ALA A 394 -25.79 -20.75 71.94
C ALA A 394 -25.02 -21.13 73.23
N ILE A 395 -23.69 -21.05 73.21
CA ILE A 395 -22.85 -21.28 74.41
C ILE A 395 -23.13 -20.22 75.48
N LEU A 396 -23.22 -18.94 75.10
CA LEU A 396 -23.53 -17.86 76.04
C LEU A 396 -24.91 -18.08 76.70
N LEU A 397 -25.90 -18.51 75.92
CA LEU A 397 -27.25 -18.83 76.41
C LEU A 397 -27.23 -20.03 77.37
N ALA A 398 -26.43 -21.05 77.09
CA ALA A 398 -26.24 -22.20 77.98
C ALA A 398 -25.57 -21.78 79.30
N VAL A 399 -24.56 -20.91 79.26
CA VAL A 399 -23.89 -20.36 80.45
C VAL A 399 -24.86 -19.51 81.29
N ILE A 400 -25.67 -18.68 80.64
CA ILE A 400 -26.71 -17.87 81.32
C ILE A 400 -27.76 -18.78 81.98
N LEU A 401 -28.19 -19.86 81.31
CA LEU A 401 -29.10 -20.85 81.88
C LEU A 401 -28.51 -21.56 83.10
N VAL A 402 -27.23 -21.95 83.03
CA VAL A 402 -26.52 -22.56 84.17
C VAL A 402 -26.40 -21.57 85.33
N LEU A 403 -26.05 -20.31 85.06
CA LEU A 403 -26.00 -19.24 86.08
C LEU A 403 -27.37 -19.00 86.70
N LEU A 404 -28.45 -18.97 85.91
CA LEU A 404 -29.82 -18.85 86.41
C LEU A 404 -30.20 -20.02 87.32
N VAL A 405 -29.81 -21.25 86.99
CA VAL A 405 -30.03 -22.42 87.84
C VAL A 405 -29.23 -22.32 89.14
N ILE A 406 -27.96 -21.89 89.09
CA ILE A 406 -27.12 -21.70 90.28
C ILE A 406 -27.72 -20.61 91.19
N ILE A 407 -28.11 -19.46 90.64
CA ILE A 407 -28.71 -18.36 91.39
C ILE A 407 -30.06 -18.78 92.00
N ARG A 408 -30.89 -19.52 91.26
CA ARG A 408 -32.26 -19.83 91.70
C ARG A 408 -32.37 -21.06 92.59
N LYS A 409 -31.48 -22.06 92.44
CA LYS A 409 -31.52 -23.31 93.23
C LYS A 409 -30.38 -23.46 94.23
N VAL A 410 -29.17 -22.98 93.93
CA VAL A 410 -27.97 -23.26 94.74
C VAL A 410 -27.70 -22.14 95.75
N LEU A 411 -27.86 -20.87 95.38
CA LEU A 411 -27.71 -19.74 96.29
C LEU A 411 -28.64 -19.80 97.54
N PRO A 412 -29.95 -20.13 97.44
CA PRO A 412 -30.80 -20.23 98.63
C PRO A 412 -30.51 -21.47 99.51
N LEU A 413 -29.71 -22.43 99.04
CA LEU A 413 -29.24 -23.57 99.83
C LEU A 413 -27.94 -23.28 100.58
N LEU A 414 -27.09 -22.39 100.06
CA LEU A 414 -25.83 -21.98 100.70
C LEU A 414 -25.99 -20.82 101.70
N ASN A 415 -27.06 -20.02 101.59
CA ASN A 415 -27.37 -18.91 102.51
C ASN A 415 -28.36 -19.25 103.64
N LYS A 416 -28.59 -20.54 103.95
CA LYS A 416 -29.35 -20.90 105.15
C LYS A 416 -28.46 -20.76 106.40
N PRO A 417 -28.80 -19.89 107.37
CA PRO A 417 -28.11 -19.87 108.64
C PRO A 417 -28.36 -21.17 109.41
N LYS A 418 -27.28 -21.75 109.96
CA LYS A 418 -27.36 -22.81 110.98
C LYS A 418 -27.95 -22.19 112.25
N GLY A 419 -29.11 -22.67 112.70
CA GLY A 419 -29.59 -22.39 114.05
C GLY A 419 -31.08 -22.59 114.22
N GLU A 420 -31.43 -23.39 115.24
CA GLU A 420 -32.74 -23.56 115.88
C GLU A 420 -33.77 -24.40 115.10
N GLY A 421 -34.32 -25.51 115.59
CA GLY A 421 -34.38 -26.02 116.96
C GLY A 421 -35.85 -26.09 117.41
N PHE A 422 -36.46 -27.25 117.19
CA PHE A 422 -37.40 -27.92 118.10
C PHE A 422 -38.72 -27.26 118.57
N GLN A 423 -39.74 -28.13 118.60
CA GLN A 423 -41.05 -28.05 119.28
C GLN A 423 -42.19 -27.35 118.50
N GLY A 424 -43.37 -27.95 118.34
CA GLY A 424 -43.84 -29.23 118.84
C GLY A 424 -45.31 -29.46 118.47
N LEU A 425 -45.67 -30.75 118.55
CA LEU A 425 -46.97 -31.30 118.96
C LEU A 425 -48.15 -31.07 117.99
N GLN A 426 -48.58 -32.11 117.28
CA GLN A 426 -49.48 -33.18 117.76
C GLN A 426 -50.95 -32.74 117.79
N GLU A 427 -51.78 -33.68 117.31
CA GLU A 427 -53.25 -33.75 117.46
C GLU A 427 -54.04 -32.75 116.57
N GLU A 428 -55.16 -33.09 115.94
CA GLU A 428 -56.10 -34.17 116.16
C GLU A 428 -57.01 -34.34 114.91
N PHE A 429 -57.11 -35.58 114.42
CA PHE A 429 -58.34 -36.29 114.04
C PHE A 429 -59.44 -35.69 113.10
N LYS A 430 -59.72 -36.50 112.05
CA LYS A 430 -61.02 -37.14 111.68
C LYS A 430 -62.02 -36.51 110.67
N ILE A 431 -62.17 -37.29 109.57
CA ILE A 431 -63.38 -37.93 108.98
C ILE A 431 -64.56 -37.07 108.48
N LYS A 432 -64.94 -37.33 107.22
CA LYS A 432 -66.26 -37.81 106.69
C LYS A 432 -66.20 -37.71 105.15
N ARG A 433 -66.68 -38.63 104.31
CA ARG A 433 -67.56 -39.81 104.46
C ARG A 433 -67.31 -40.73 103.27
#